data_AF-A0A9E1P1R7-F1
#
_entry.id   AF-A0A9E1P1R7-F1
#
_cell.length_a   1.000
_cell.length_b   1.000
_cell.length_c   1.000
_cell.angle_alpha   90.00
_cell.angle_beta   90.00
_cell.angle_gamma   90.00
#
_symmetry.space_group_name_H-M   'P 1'
#
loop_
_entity.id
_entity.type
_entity.pdbx_description
1 polymer ?
#
loop_
_entity_poly.entity_id
_entity_poly.type
_entity_poly.pdbx_seq_one_letter_code
_entity_poly.pdbx_strand_id
1 'polypeptide(L)'
;IADGWLPLYYSPYRPEVYADQLVDAGPDFEIAALALVNVNDNLEQALYPVKAMLGFYIGGMGSMKRNFHKELMARMGFSDEAEEIQALFMSGKKDQAIAVVPDQFADEISLCGPKDRIKEKIQDWENSAVTSLLVHGDADTLRTMAELVL
;
A
#
# COMPACT_ATOMS: atom_id res chain seq x y z
N ILE A 1 8.42 -16.07 -18.07
CA ILE A 1 7.18 -16.35 -17.32
C ILE A 1 7.62 -16.65 -15.89
N ALA A 2 6.99 -16.02 -14.91
CA ALA A 2 7.22 -16.25 -13.49
C ALA A 2 5.98 -16.95 -12.91
N ASP A 3 6.14 -17.63 -11.78
CA ASP A 3 5.06 -18.32 -11.08
C ASP A 3 4.15 -17.38 -10.29
N GLY A 4 4.52 -16.10 -10.19
CA GLY A 4 3.74 -15.11 -9.47
C GLY A 4 4.26 -13.68 -9.65
N TRP A 5 3.65 -12.77 -8.89
CA TRP A 5 3.90 -11.34 -8.95
C TRP A 5 3.95 -10.72 -7.55
N LEU A 6 4.91 -9.81 -7.39
CA LEU A 6 5.06 -8.93 -6.23
C LEU A 6 4.56 -7.52 -6.61
N PRO A 7 3.33 -7.13 -6.25
CA PRO A 7 2.82 -5.79 -6.52
C PRO A 7 3.64 -4.71 -5.82
N LEU A 8 3.78 -3.56 -6.49
CA LEU A 8 4.38 -2.37 -5.88
C LEU A 8 3.49 -1.84 -4.75
N TYR A 9 2.21 -1.62 -5.07
CA TYR A 9 1.12 -1.35 -4.13
C TYR A 9 -0.05 -2.26 -4.49
N TYR A 10 -0.88 -2.65 -3.54
CA TYR A 10 -2.10 -3.39 -3.85
C TYR A 10 -3.23 -2.86 -2.99
N SER A 11 -4.40 -2.67 -3.59
CA SER A 11 -5.62 -2.31 -2.87
C SER A 11 -6.64 -3.41 -3.16
N PRO A 12 -7.15 -4.12 -2.14
CA PRO A 12 -8.24 -5.10 -2.29
C PRO A 12 -9.49 -4.52 -2.94
N TYR A 13 -9.66 -3.20 -2.90
CA TYR A 13 -10.84 -2.49 -3.38
C TYR A 13 -10.69 -1.95 -4.80
N ARG A 14 -9.53 -2.15 -5.44
CA ARG A 14 -9.21 -1.65 -6.80
C ARG A 14 -8.60 -2.73 -7.71
N PRO A 15 -9.20 -3.93 -7.80
CA PRO A 15 -8.64 -5.02 -8.60
C PRO A 15 -8.53 -4.67 -10.10
N GLU A 16 -9.38 -3.77 -10.60
CA GLU A 16 -9.40 -3.30 -11.99
C GLU A 16 -8.09 -2.64 -12.41
N VAL A 17 -7.32 -2.09 -11.45
CA VAL A 17 -6.01 -1.48 -11.73
C VAL A 17 -5.07 -2.49 -12.36
N TYR A 18 -5.21 -3.78 -12.06
CA TYR A 18 -4.31 -4.84 -12.52
C TYR A 18 -4.93 -5.82 -13.50
N ALA A 19 -6.23 -5.71 -13.78
CA ALA A 19 -6.97 -6.69 -14.58
C ALA A 19 -6.30 -6.97 -15.94
N ASP A 20 -5.91 -5.93 -16.67
CA ASP A 20 -5.25 -6.06 -17.98
C ASP A 20 -3.89 -6.77 -17.92
N GLN A 21 -3.17 -6.66 -16.79
CA GLN A 21 -1.86 -7.29 -16.63
C GLN A 21 -1.95 -8.75 -16.16
N LEU A 22 -3.11 -9.16 -15.64
CA LEU A 22 -3.34 -10.49 -15.07
C LEU A 22 -4.13 -11.42 -15.99
N VAL A 23 -4.44 -11.01 -17.23
CA VAL A 23 -5.25 -11.80 -18.19
C VAL A 23 -4.66 -13.18 -18.51
N ASP A 24 -3.33 -13.31 -18.49
CA ASP A 24 -2.61 -14.55 -18.77
C ASP A 24 -2.18 -15.28 -17.47
N ALA A 25 -2.63 -14.83 -16.30
CA ALA A 25 -2.34 -15.50 -15.03
C ALA A 25 -3.03 -16.86 -14.98
N GLY A 26 -2.22 -17.92 -14.84
CA GLY A 26 -2.72 -19.28 -14.67
C GLY A 26 -3.38 -19.50 -13.31
N PRO A 27 -4.06 -20.64 -13.11
CA PRO A 27 -4.73 -20.96 -11.85
C PRO A 27 -3.80 -21.05 -10.64
N ASP A 28 -2.51 -21.37 -10.87
CA ASP A 28 -1.49 -21.49 -9.83
C ASP A 28 -0.64 -20.21 -9.68
N PHE A 29 -1.05 -19.09 -10.30
CA PHE A 29 -0.29 -17.84 -10.26
C PHE A 29 -0.40 -17.16 -8.89
N GLU A 30 0.73 -16.91 -8.24
CA GLU A 30 0.75 -16.31 -6.91
C GLU A 30 0.79 -14.79 -6.95
N ILE A 31 0.00 -14.12 -6.11
CA ILE A 31 0.08 -12.68 -5.88
C ILE A 31 0.51 -12.47 -4.43
N ALA A 32 1.77 -12.12 -4.24
CA ALA A 32 2.38 -11.93 -2.93
C ALA A 32 2.53 -10.44 -2.59
N ALA A 33 1.51 -9.86 -1.96
CA ALA A 33 1.42 -8.43 -1.69
C ALA A 33 2.13 -8.04 -0.39
N LEU A 34 2.97 -7.01 -0.46
CA LEU A 34 3.58 -6.40 0.72
C LEU A 34 2.56 -5.50 1.43
N ALA A 35 2.30 -5.76 2.71
CA ALA A 35 1.47 -4.91 3.56
C ALA A 35 2.28 -4.44 4.77
N LEU A 36 2.44 -3.11 4.89
CA LEU A 36 3.02 -2.52 6.10
C LEU A 36 2.04 -2.70 7.27
N VAL A 37 2.55 -3.17 8.41
CA VAL A 37 1.75 -3.39 9.63
C VAL A 37 2.14 -2.36 10.68
N ASN A 38 1.18 -1.58 11.15
CA ASN A 38 1.37 -0.64 12.26
C ASN A 38 0.23 -0.77 13.27
N VAL A 39 0.47 -1.48 14.38
CA VAL A 39 -0.52 -1.65 15.44
C VAL A 39 -0.49 -0.44 16.37
N ASN A 40 -1.58 0.32 16.41
CA ASN A 40 -1.75 1.47 17.31
C ASN A 40 -3.24 1.79 17.46
N ASP A 41 -3.69 2.08 18.68
CA ASP A 41 -5.10 2.44 18.96
C ASP A 41 -5.52 3.76 18.27
N ASN A 42 -4.56 4.61 17.94
CA ASN A 42 -4.76 5.81 17.14
C ASN A 42 -4.43 5.53 15.66
N LEU A 43 -5.47 5.53 14.82
CA LEU A 43 -5.33 5.24 13.38
C LEU A 43 -4.47 6.27 12.64
N GLU A 44 -4.57 7.56 12.97
CA GLU A 44 -3.76 8.61 12.34
C GLU A 44 -2.26 8.36 12.60
N GLN A 45 -1.92 8.01 13.84
CA GLN A 45 -0.54 7.64 14.20
C GLN A 45 -0.10 6.33 13.52
N ALA A 46 -1.01 5.36 13.38
CA ALA A 46 -0.74 4.10 12.71
C ALA A 46 -0.43 4.29 11.21
N LEU A 47 -1.15 5.20 10.54
CA LEU A 47 -1.00 5.48 9.11
C LEU A 47 0.20 6.36 8.80
N TYR A 48 0.64 7.20 9.74
CA TYR A 48 1.71 8.17 9.51
C TYR A 48 3.00 7.56 8.90
N PRO A 49 3.53 6.42 9.36
CA PRO A 49 4.69 5.79 8.72
C PRO A 49 4.46 5.41 7.26
N VAL A 50 3.25 4.93 6.92
CA VAL A 50 2.86 4.60 5.55
C VAL A 50 2.78 5.86 4.70
N LYS A 51 2.16 6.93 5.23
CA LYS A 51 2.10 8.24 4.56
C LYS A 51 3.48 8.84 4.32
N ALA A 52 4.39 8.71 5.29
CA ALA A 52 5.76 9.20 5.16
C ALA A 52 6.52 8.47 4.04
N MET A 53 6.39 7.14 3.99
CA MET A 53 6.93 6.30 2.92
C MET A 53 6.35 6.74 1.56
N LEU A 54 5.02 6.82 1.46
CA LEU A 54 4.32 7.22 0.23
C LEU A 54 4.74 8.61 -0.26
N GLY A 55 4.80 9.61 0.63
CA GLY A 55 5.24 10.96 0.30
C GLY A 55 6.66 10.98 -0.27
N PHE A 56 7.56 10.14 0.25
CA PHE A 56 8.92 9.98 -0.30
C PHE A 56 8.93 9.28 -1.66
N TYR A 57 8.25 8.15 -1.81
CA TYR A 57 8.31 7.36 -3.04
C TYR A 57 7.55 8.01 -4.22
N ILE A 58 6.35 8.53 -3.98
CA ILE A 58 5.58 9.27 -4.97
C ILE A 58 6.25 10.62 -5.28
N GLY A 59 6.85 11.24 -4.27
CA GLY A 59 7.47 12.54 -4.41
C GLY A 59 8.83 12.53 -5.09
N GLY A 60 9.73 11.63 -4.67
CA GLY A 60 11.17 11.78 -4.86
C GLY A 60 11.93 10.61 -5.50
N MET A 61 11.32 9.44 -5.67
CA MET A 61 12.04 8.26 -6.19
C MET A 61 12.14 8.18 -7.73
N GLY A 62 11.39 9.01 -8.45
CA GLY A 62 11.44 9.10 -9.91
C GLY A 62 11.81 10.49 -10.42
N SER A 63 11.98 10.61 -11.74
CA SER A 63 12.13 11.91 -12.39
C SER A 63 10.78 12.63 -12.49
N MET A 64 10.80 13.95 -12.73
CA MET A 64 9.58 14.73 -13.01
C MET A 64 8.74 14.16 -14.16
N LYS A 65 9.39 13.51 -15.15
CA LYS A 65 8.70 12.94 -16.32
C LYS A 65 8.23 11.51 -16.11
N ARG A 66 8.85 10.77 -15.19
CA ARG A 66 8.57 9.35 -14.95
C ARG A 66 8.82 9.01 -13.49
N ASN A 67 7.73 8.72 -12.78
CA ASN A 67 7.75 8.14 -11.45
C ASN A 67 6.65 7.07 -11.39
N PHE A 68 7.05 5.79 -11.33
CA PHE A 68 6.12 4.67 -11.32
C PHE A 68 5.21 4.64 -10.07
N HIS A 69 5.67 5.15 -8.92
CA HIS A 69 4.86 5.24 -7.71
C HIS A 69 3.73 6.26 -7.88
N LYS A 70 4.06 7.43 -8.46
CA LYS A 70 3.08 8.47 -8.79
C LYS A 70 2.07 7.97 -9.82
N GLU A 71 2.56 7.37 -10.91
CA GLU A 71 1.69 6.84 -11.97
C GLU A 71 0.76 5.74 -11.48
N LEU A 72 1.24 4.88 -10.58
CA LEU A 72 0.40 3.84 -9.99
C LEU A 72 -0.65 4.42 -9.06
N MET A 73 -0.28 5.39 -8.21
CA MET A 73 -1.25 6.11 -7.36
C MET A 73 -2.33 6.81 -8.21
N ALA A 74 -1.94 7.42 -9.33
CA ALA A 74 -2.88 8.03 -10.27
C ALA A 74 -3.83 7.00 -10.90
N ARG A 75 -3.31 5.83 -11.31
CA ARG A 75 -4.14 4.70 -11.81
C ARG A 75 -5.09 4.17 -10.74
N MET A 76 -4.72 4.28 -9.46
CA MET A 76 -5.58 3.97 -8.31
C MET A 76 -6.56 5.10 -7.98
N GLY A 77 -6.68 6.14 -8.81
CA GLY A 77 -7.71 7.18 -8.70
C GLY A 77 -7.31 8.43 -7.92
N PHE A 78 -6.04 8.59 -7.54
CA PHE A 78 -5.54 9.72 -6.77
C PHE A 78 -4.56 10.58 -7.58
N SER A 79 -4.95 10.97 -8.80
CA SER A 79 -4.07 11.66 -9.75
C SER A 79 -3.66 13.04 -9.25
N ASP A 80 -4.61 13.81 -8.72
CA ASP A 80 -4.38 15.19 -8.29
C ASP A 80 -3.44 15.23 -7.08
N GLU A 81 -3.66 14.37 -6.10
CA GLU A 81 -2.80 14.25 -4.93
C GLU A 81 -1.41 13.73 -5.32
N ALA A 82 -1.30 12.80 -6.26
CA ALA A 82 -0.02 12.32 -6.75
C ALA A 82 0.82 13.44 -7.42
N GLU A 83 0.17 14.36 -8.15
CA GLU A 83 0.82 15.54 -8.72
C GLU A 83 1.27 16.53 -7.63
N GLU A 84 0.40 16.81 -6.66
CA GLU A 84 0.69 17.73 -5.57
C GLU A 84 1.84 17.22 -4.68
N ILE A 85 1.83 15.94 -4.32
CA ILE A 85 2.92 15.29 -3.55
C ILE A 85 4.26 15.47 -4.28
N GLN A 86 4.30 15.21 -5.59
CA GLN A 86 5.52 15.35 -6.38
C GLN A 86 6.00 16.79 -6.43
N ALA A 87 5.10 17.75 -6.66
CA ALA A 87 5.45 19.17 -6.71
C ALA A 87 6.01 19.66 -5.37
N LEU A 88 5.35 19.32 -4.26
CA LEU A 88 5.79 19.68 -2.91
C LEU A 88 7.14 19.06 -2.58
N PHE A 89 7.32 17.78 -2.85
CA PHE A 89 8.57 17.08 -2.56
C PHE A 89 9.74 17.66 -3.35
N MET A 90 9.56 17.93 -4.64
CA MET A 90 10.58 18.53 -5.52
C MET A 90 10.91 19.98 -5.15
N SER A 91 9.96 20.68 -4.51
CA SER A 91 10.20 22.02 -3.92
C SER A 91 10.85 21.99 -2.54
N GLY A 92 11.21 20.80 -2.03
CA GLY A 92 11.83 20.61 -0.72
C GLY A 92 10.85 20.60 0.46
N LYS A 93 9.54 20.69 0.22
CA LYS A 93 8.48 20.74 1.24
C LYS A 93 8.00 19.34 1.63
N LYS A 94 8.91 18.52 2.18
CA LYS A 94 8.67 17.10 2.47
C LYS A 94 7.48 16.87 3.43
N ASP A 95 7.38 17.64 4.50
CA ASP A 95 6.29 17.46 5.48
C ASP A 95 4.92 17.76 4.87
N GLN A 96 4.84 18.75 3.98
CA GLN A 96 3.61 19.06 3.24
C GLN A 96 3.29 17.93 2.25
N ALA A 97 4.29 17.38 1.56
CA ALA A 97 4.09 16.23 0.68
C ALA A 97 3.54 15.01 1.42
N ILE A 98 4.01 14.75 2.66
CA ILE A 98 3.48 13.66 3.51
C ILE A 98 2.04 13.95 3.93
N ALA A 99 1.73 15.20 4.29
CA ALA A 99 0.39 15.60 4.70
C ALA A 99 -0.67 15.43 3.59
N VAL A 100 -0.27 15.64 2.33
CA VAL A 100 -1.15 15.49 1.14
C VAL A 100 -1.49 14.04 0.84
N VAL A 101 -0.68 13.06 1.29
CA VAL A 101 -0.99 11.64 1.07
C VAL A 101 -2.39 11.34 1.65
N PRO A 102 -3.35 10.85 0.84
CA PRO A 102 -4.67 10.53 1.34
C PRO A 102 -4.62 9.40 2.36
N ASP A 103 -5.34 9.55 3.48
CA ASP A 103 -5.47 8.49 4.48
C ASP A 103 -6.10 7.24 3.86
N GLN A 104 -7.09 7.43 2.97
CA GLN A 104 -7.71 6.35 2.22
C GLN A 104 -6.67 5.55 1.45
N PHE A 105 -5.80 6.20 0.68
CA PHE A 105 -4.78 5.51 -0.12
C PHE A 105 -3.79 4.76 0.76
N ALA A 106 -3.31 5.38 1.85
CA ALA A 106 -2.42 4.72 2.80
C ALA A 106 -3.08 3.52 3.49
N ASP A 107 -4.36 3.62 3.85
CA ASP A 107 -5.13 2.58 4.53
C ASP A 107 -5.48 1.41 3.61
N GLU A 108 -5.78 1.66 2.34
CA GLU A 108 -6.12 0.61 1.38
C GLU A 108 -4.94 -0.35 1.11
N ILE A 109 -3.69 0.14 1.21
CA ILE A 109 -2.48 -0.63 0.87
C ILE A 109 -1.71 -1.18 2.08
N SER A 110 -2.26 -1.04 3.29
CA SER A 110 -1.58 -1.39 4.54
C SER A 110 -2.52 -2.00 5.58
N LEU A 111 -1.95 -2.51 6.67
CA LEU A 111 -2.66 -3.07 7.81
C LEU A 111 -2.33 -2.23 9.06
N CYS A 112 -3.05 -1.12 9.22
CA CYS A 112 -2.79 -0.14 10.28
C CYS A 112 -3.99 0.05 11.20
N GLY A 113 -3.71 0.27 12.49
CA GLY A 113 -4.70 0.63 13.51
C GLY A 113 -4.80 -0.37 14.67
N PRO A 114 -5.92 -0.36 15.43
CA PRO A 114 -6.17 -1.32 16.49
C PRO A 114 -6.20 -2.75 15.97
N LYS A 115 -5.86 -3.73 16.82
CA LYS A 115 -5.79 -5.16 16.43
C LYS A 115 -7.09 -5.68 15.80
N ASP A 116 -8.25 -5.35 16.39
CA ASP A 116 -9.55 -5.78 15.86
C ASP A 116 -9.82 -5.23 14.46
N ARG A 117 -9.44 -3.97 14.24
CA ARG A 117 -9.57 -3.28 12.95
C ARG A 117 -8.64 -3.88 11.90
N ILE A 118 -7.43 -4.30 12.29
CA ILE A 118 -6.52 -5.05 11.41
C ILE A 118 -7.10 -6.42 11.08
N LYS A 119 -7.69 -7.13 12.06
CA LYS A 119 -8.34 -8.42 11.85
C LYS A 119 -9.45 -8.33 10.80
N GLU A 120 -10.28 -7.31 10.89
CA GLU A 120 -11.33 -7.03 9.89
C GLU A 120 -10.73 -6.75 8.50
N LYS A 121 -9.70 -5.89 8.41
CA LYS A 121 -9.06 -5.61 7.12
C LYS A 121 -8.46 -6.85 6.47
N ILE A 122 -7.87 -7.77 7.23
CA ILE A 122 -7.30 -9.01 6.68
C ILE A 122 -8.34 -9.75 5.84
N GLN A 123 -9.61 -9.73 6.24
CA GLN A 123 -10.70 -10.36 5.49
C GLN A 123 -10.88 -9.71 4.10
N ASP A 124 -10.70 -8.40 3.96
CA ASP A 124 -10.77 -7.74 2.64
C ASP A 124 -9.65 -8.22 1.72
N TRP A 125 -8.44 -8.43 2.26
CA TRP A 125 -7.31 -8.97 1.52
C TRP A 125 -7.52 -10.45 1.15
N GLU A 126 -8.06 -11.27 2.06
CA GLU A 126 -8.43 -12.66 1.79
C GLU A 126 -9.51 -12.80 0.71
N ASN A 127 -10.44 -11.84 0.63
CA ASN A 127 -11.48 -11.80 -0.39
C ASN A 127 -11.00 -11.21 -1.74
N SER A 128 -9.74 -10.81 -1.83
CA SER A 128 -9.12 -10.28 -3.04
C SER A 128 -8.39 -11.36 -3.84
N ALA A 129 -7.70 -10.98 -4.92
CA ALA A 129 -6.88 -11.92 -5.70
C ALA A 129 -5.52 -12.23 -5.04
N VAL A 130 -5.19 -11.59 -3.92
CA VAL A 130 -3.93 -11.82 -3.19
C VAL A 130 -3.91 -13.23 -2.62
N THR A 131 -2.84 -13.97 -2.91
CA THR A 131 -2.64 -15.32 -2.38
C THR A 131 -1.80 -15.32 -1.12
N SER A 132 -0.89 -14.35 -0.98
CA SER A 132 0.04 -14.24 0.14
C SER A 132 0.21 -12.79 0.59
N LEU A 133 0.13 -12.55 1.89
CA LEU A 133 0.53 -11.27 2.49
C LEU A 133 1.96 -11.37 3.01
N LEU A 134 2.83 -10.55 2.44
CA LEU A 134 4.19 -10.36 2.93
C LEU A 134 4.16 -9.28 4.01
N VAL A 135 4.48 -9.69 5.24
CA VAL A 135 4.59 -8.79 6.39
C VAL A 135 6.02 -8.82 6.93
N HIS A 136 6.50 -7.69 7.42
CA HIS A 136 7.79 -7.59 8.11
C HIS A 136 7.62 -6.79 9.39
N GLY A 137 8.46 -7.08 10.39
CA GLY A 137 8.40 -6.44 11.69
C GLY A 137 9.30 -7.14 12.70
N ASP A 138 9.28 -6.65 13.92
CA ASP A 138 9.90 -7.33 15.05
C ASP A 138 9.11 -8.58 15.45
N ALA A 139 9.64 -9.32 16.43
CA ALA A 139 9.01 -10.56 16.90
C ALA A 139 7.57 -10.35 17.42
N ASP A 140 7.28 -9.20 18.02
CA ASP A 140 5.96 -8.91 18.60
C ASP A 140 4.93 -8.57 17.52
N THR A 141 5.34 -7.86 16.48
CA THR A 141 4.55 -7.63 15.27
C THR A 141 4.22 -8.95 14.58
N LEU A 142 5.23 -9.81 14.37
CA LEU A 142 5.04 -11.10 13.71
C LEU A 142 4.14 -12.04 14.52
N ARG A 143 4.28 -12.08 15.86
CA ARG A 143 3.36 -12.83 16.74
C ARG A 143 1.94 -12.29 16.67
N THR A 144 1.77 -10.97 16.72
CA THR A 144 0.45 -10.36 16.61
C THR A 144 -0.20 -10.73 15.28
N MET A 145 0.50 -10.61 14.16
CA MET A 145 -0.04 -11.01 12.86
C MET A 145 -0.40 -12.49 12.79
N ALA A 146 0.43 -13.37 13.36
CA ALA A 146 0.12 -14.79 13.45
C ALA A 146 -1.15 -15.05 14.28
N GLU A 147 -1.37 -14.36 15.40
CA GLU A 147 -2.57 -14.49 16.22
C GLU A 147 -3.85 -13.99 15.53
N LEU A 148 -3.75 -12.97 14.67
CA LEU A 148 -4.91 -12.39 14.00
C LEU A 148 -5.47 -13.27 12.88
N VAL A 149 -4.66 -14.20 12.34
CA VAL A 149 -5.04 -15.13 11.26
C VAL A 149 -5.35 -16.55 11.74
N LEU A 150 -5.36 -16.78 13.06
CA LEU A 150 -5.82 -18.02 13.69
C LEU A 150 -7.32 -17.95 14.00
#